data_AF-A0A1C7GPW6-F1
#
_entry.id   AF-A0A1C7GPW6-F1
#
_cell.length_a   1.000
_cell.length_b   1.000
_cell.length_c   1.000
_cell.angle_alpha   90.00
_cell.angle_beta   90.00
_cell.angle_gamma   90.00
#
_symmetry.space_group_name_H-M   'P 1'
#
loop_
_entity.id
_entity.type
_entity.pdbx_description
1 polymer ?
#
loop_
_entity_poly.entity_id
_entity_poly.type
_entity_poly.pdbx_seq_one_letter_code
_entity_poly.pdbx_strand_id
1 'polypeptide(L)'
;MMKQAAHNIIMDVFVSQTHMNGAVMLDIMGDFCTAGDTEFTVFVTDPRGRVTELPSFPAHLAIEGPQLWWPRGYGEQSLYTVRVEARLDGQVADFWEQKIGLRTASMSIETDGYGESFAHMINGVKIFAMGAGYTPREDSTPERTRRLLEDAAAANFNCIRVRGGVCPHGFFYDICDELGLMVWQDFMFSSPAYDLTQELAENIKAQVRNSVTRLRHHPCIALWCGNEGLELSAPKLTPRQRADYIRLFEYIIPKELKRCDPDAFYWPSSPSSGGGFDRPDSPDSGDVHSKCSDQKGPGRYVSDFGTPSCPCLPTVESFTPPKERNLFSRSMEEHSDTPRDTAHIMANIQRYYLCPTSFDTLLYASQLSQAEILRAAAQRYRRHRGRCMGALYRQLDDCRPQVSCSSIDYTGRWKALHYFAKRFFAPLLLSCGELSGQDKALGLCVTNDTLAPHTVLIKWALRDNSGRVKREETISLTVPPLESAWLDEVLLPEADIFSDLVTYTLYEKSAPISFGTALFVPPKYYEFHDPQLDCRLDGEEIIVTSKAYAQGVEIRNAKENLVLSDNYFDMLPGEYRVKILRGKPEELRARSVYDIK
;
A
#
# COMPACT_ATOMS: atom_id res chain seq x y z
N MET A 1 16.62 10.88 -54.06
CA MET A 1 15.45 11.45 -53.37
C MET A 1 14.43 10.33 -53.16
N MET A 2 14.47 9.66 -52.00
CA MET A 2 13.40 8.76 -51.59
C MET A 2 12.25 9.63 -51.07
N LYS A 3 11.08 9.57 -51.72
CA LYS A 3 9.84 10.09 -51.15
C LYS A 3 9.52 9.25 -49.92
N GLN A 4 9.73 9.80 -48.74
CA GLN A 4 9.15 9.29 -47.49
C GLN A 4 7.63 9.30 -47.70
N ALA A 5 7.00 8.12 -47.66
CA ALA A 5 5.55 8.03 -47.64
C ALA A 5 5.08 8.71 -46.36
N ALA A 6 4.45 9.87 -46.49
CA ALA A 6 3.84 10.58 -45.37
C ALA A 6 2.62 9.75 -44.94
N HIS A 7 2.76 9.03 -43.83
CA HIS A 7 1.66 8.33 -43.18
C HIS A 7 0.97 9.33 -42.26
N ASN A 8 -0.35 9.32 -42.21
CA ASN A 8 -1.11 10.03 -41.19
C ASN A 8 -0.87 9.32 -39.87
N ILE A 9 -0.14 9.96 -38.96
CA ILE A 9 0.21 9.38 -37.66
C ILE A 9 -0.19 10.35 -36.56
N ILE A 10 -1.00 9.88 -35.62
CA ILE A 10 -1.26 10.56 -34.36
C ILE A 10 -0.04 10.37 -33.48
N MET A 11 0.68 11.46 -33.21
CA MET A 11 1.92 11.41 -32.42
C MET A 11 1.63 11.46 -30.93
N ASP A 12 0.63 12.25 -30.54
CA ASP A 12 0.25 12.45 -29.14
C ASP A 12 -1.19 12.96 -29.04
N VAL A 13 -1.89 12.55 -27.98
CA VAL A 13 -3.17 13.13 -27.57
C VAL A 13 -3.08 13.48 -26.10
N PHE A 14 -3.51 14.69 -25.76
CA PHE A 14 -3.61 15.23 -24.42
C PHE A 14 -5.06 15.54 -24.12
N VAL A 15 -5.56 15.01 -23.00
CA VAL A 15 -6.90 15.30 -22.50
C VAL A 15 -6.76 16.04 -21.19
N SER A 16 -7.08 17.34 -21.17
CA SER A 16 -7.17 18.12 -19.94
C SER A 16 -8.60 18.19 -19.43
N GLN A 17 -8.74 18.41 -18.13
CA GLN A 17 -10.02 18.41 -17.43
C GLN A 17 -10.12 19.62 -16.51
N THR A 18 -11.08 20.49 -16.79
CA THR A 18 -11.38 21.66 -15.94
C THR A 18 -12.68 21.42 -15.18
N HIS A 19 -12.59 21.31 -13.85
CA HIS A 19 -13.72 20.99 -12.98
C HIS A 19 -14.38 22.28 -12.46
N MET A 20 -15.65 22.53 -12.78
CA MET A 20 -16.38 23.74 -12.36
C MET A 20 -17.87 23.47 -12.17
N ASN A 21 -18.45 23.91 -11.06
CA ASN A 21 -19.91 23.98 -10.83
C ASN A 21 -20.70 22.70 -11.15
N GLY A 22 -20.17 21.52 -10.80
CA GLY A 22 -20.86 20.25 -11.06
C GLY A 22 -20.75 19.73 -12.50
N ALA A 23 -19.90 20.36 -13.32
CA ALA A 23 -19.52 19.93 -14.65
C ALA A 23 -18.00 19.77 -14.79
N VAL A 24 -17.59 18.99 -15.78
CA VAL A 24 -16.18 18.89 -16.20
C VAL A 24 -16.09 19.25 -17.67
N MET A 25 -15.28 20.25 -17.99
CA MET A 25 -14.89 20.54 -19.36
C MET A 25 -13.69 19.67 -19.74
N LEU A 26 -13.84 18.86 -20.77
CA LEU A 26 -12.75 18.12 -21.40
C LEU A 26 -12.23 18.89 -22.60
N ASP A 27 -10.93 19.17 -22.62
CA ASP A 27 -10.24 19.70 -23.79
C ASP A 27 -9.33 18.61 -24.35
N ILE A 28 -9.57 18.22 -25.60
CA ILE A 28 -8.88 17.13 -26.28
C ILE A 28 -8.04 17.74 -27.39
N MET A 29 -6.72 17.72 -27.18
CA MET A 29 -5.71 18.33 -28.03
C MET A 29 -4.63 17.29 -28.35
N GLY A 30 -3.73 17.60 -29.28
CA GLY A 30 -2.74 16.62 -29.70
C GLY A 30 -1.89 17.10 -30.86
N ASP A 31 -0.88 16.29 -31.18
CA ASP A 31 0.07 16.51 -32.26
C ASP A 31 -0.05 15.39 -33.30
N PHE A 32 0.03 15.76 -34.57
CA PHE A 32 -0.14 14.84 -35.69
C PHE A 32 0.79 15.20 -36.85
N CYS A 33 1.19 14.15 -37.58
CA CYS A 33 1.78 14.28 -38.89
C CYS A 33 0.70 13.92 -39.92
N THR A 34 0.27 14.89 -40.74
CA THR A 34 -0.77 14.68 -41.75
C THR A 34 -0.22 14.75 -43.18
N ALA A 35 -0.85 14.01 -44.07
CA ALA A 35 -0.67 14.01 -45.51
C ALA A 35 -2.05 14.14 -46.17
N GLY A 36 -2.21 15.11 -47.08
CA GLY A 36 -3.49 15.39 -47.75
C GLY A 36 -4.56 15.95 -46.81
N ASP A 37 -5.82 15.87 -47.24
CA ASP A 37 -6.99 16.31 -46.46
C ASP A 37 -7.38 15.21 -45.47
N THR A 38 -6.75 15.23 -44.29
CA THR A 38 -7.07 14.32 -43.18
C THR A 38 -8.15 14.93 -42.30
N GLU A 39 -9.26 14.23 -42.12
CA GLU A 39 -10.33 14.60 -41.21
C GLU A 39 -10.13 13.92 -39.85
N PHE A 40 -10.55 14.58 -38.77
CA PHE A 40 -10.46 14.00 -37.42
C PHE A 40 -11.83 13.93 -36.76
N THR A 41 -12.10 12.81 -36.10
CA THR A 41 -13.33 12.62 -35.33
C THR A 41 -12.97 12.15 -33.92
N VAL A 42 -13.61 12.75 -32.91
CA VAL A 42 -13.41 12.39 -31.51
C VAL A 42 -14.67 11.74 -30.97
N PHE A 43 -14.51 10.61 -30.29
CA PHE A 43 -15.56 9.90 -29.60
C PHE A 43 -15.26 9.86 -28.10
N VAL A 44 -16.24 10.26 -27.29
CA VAL A 44 -16.18 10.12 -25.83
C VAL A 44 -17.28 9.18 -25.40
N THR A 45 -16.90 8.03 -24.85
CA THR A 45 -17.83 7.04 -24.29
C THR A 45 -17.88 7.18 -22.78
N ASP A 46 -19.07 7.40 -22.22
CA ASP A 46 -19.26 7.48 -20.78
C ASP A 46 -19.27 6.09 -20.10
N PRO A 47 -19.16 6.01 -18.76
CA PRO A 47 -19.20 4.74 -18.02
C PRO A 47 -20.49 3.91 -18.23
N ARG A 48 -21.54 4.50 -18.81
CA ARG A 48 -22.81 3.84 -19.13
C ARG A 48 -22.88 3.38 -20.60
N GLY A 49 -21.81 3.59 -21.36
CA GLY A 49 -21.70 3.23 -22.77
C GLY A 49 -22.31 4.23 -23.74
N ARG A 50 -22.71 5.43 -23.28
CA ARG A 50 -23.22 6.47 -24.18
C ARG A 50 -22.05 7.13 -24.89
N VAL A 51 -22.11 7.14 -26.22
CA VAL A 51 -21.10 7.75 -27.09
C VAL A 51 -21.52 9.17 -27.46
N THR A 52 -20.59 10.11 -27.33
CA THR A 52 -20.70 11.47 -27.88
C THR A 52 -19.66 11.62 -28.99
N GLU A 53 -20.12 11.98 -30.18
CA GLU A 53 -19.29 12.20 -31.36
C GLU A 53 -19.05 13.71 -31.57
N LEU A 54 -17.80 14.08 -31.82
CA LEU A 54 -17.36 15.44 -32.08
C LEU A 54 -16.63 15.44 -33.45
N PRO A 55 -17.20 16.09 -34.48
CA PRO A 55 -16.74 15.97 -35.87
C PRO A 55 -15.51 16.82 -36.21
N SER A 56 -14.77 17.29 -35.20
CA SER A 56 -13.61 18.16 -35.39
C SER A 56 -12.57 17.96 -34.30
N PHE A 57 -11.32 18.31 -34.60
CA PHE A 57 -10.19 18.31 -33.68
C PHE A 57 -9.41 19.65 -33.78
N PRO A 58 -8.96 20.27 -32.67
CA PRO A 58 -9.18 19.88 -31.27
C PRO A 58 -10.66 19.90 -30.88
N ALA A 59 -11.01 19.20 -29.82
CA ALA A 59 -12.39 19.02 -29.40
C ALA A 59 -12.59 19.48 -27.95
N HIS A 60 -13.77 20.04 -27.68
CA HIS A 60 -14.17 20.48 -26.34
C HIS A 60 -15.52 19.85 -26.00
N LEU A 61 -15.63 19.27 -24.81
CA LEU A 61 -16.85 18.61 -24.34
C LEU A 61 -17.15 18.96 -22.88
N ALA A 62 -18.32 19.56 -22.64
CA ALA A 62 -18.84 19.73 -21.29
C ALA A 62 -19.60 18.47 -20.85
N ILE A 63 -19.17 17.86 -19.74
CA ILE A 63 -19.85 16.73 -19.10
C ILE A 63 -20.57 17.26 -17.86
N GLU A 64 -21.88 17.41 -17.97
CA GLU A 64 -22.77 17.79 -16.87
C GLU A 64 -23.05 16.60 -15.94
N GLY A 65 -22.99 16.80 -14.62
CA GLY A 65 -23.19 15.72 -13.65
C GLY A 65 -22.22 14.54 -13.84
N PRO A 66 -20.90 14.78 -13.89
CA PRO A 66 -19.91 13.78 -14.22
C PRO A 66 -19.87 12.65 -13.17
N GLN A 67 -19.75 11.42 -13.65
CA GLN A 67 -19.36 10.29 -12.80
C GLN A 67 -17.85 10.36 -12.55
N LEU A 68 -17.44 10.85 -11.38
CA LEU A 68 -16.03 11.03 -11.02
C LEU A 68 -15.33 9.69 -10.73
N TRP A 69 -14.03 9.63 -11.00
CA TRP A 69 -13.16 8.56 -10.53
C TRP A 69 -12.74 8.83 -9.07
N TRP A 70 -12.87 7.81 -8.22
CA TRP A 70 -12.44 7.86 -6.82
C TRP A 70 -11.44 6.75 -6.49
N PRO A 71 -10.49 7.01 -5.58
CA PRO A 71 -9.67 5.95 -5.02
C PRO A 71 -10.51 4.99 -4.20
N ARG A 72 -9.99 3.76 -4.05
CA ARG A 72 -10.65 2.67 -3.34
C ARG A 72 -11.05 3.10 -1.93
N GLY A 73 -12.33 2.87 -1.60
CA GLY A 73 -12.92 3.23 -0.30
C GLY A 73 -13.61 4.59 -0.27
N TYR A 74 -13.50 5.41 -1.33
CA TYR A 74 -14.07 6.77 -1.37
C TYR A 74 -15.15 6.97 -2.44
N GLY A 75 -15.37 5.99 -3.31
CA GLY A 75 -16.40 6.02 -4.35
C GLY A 75 -16.13 5.01 -5.45
N GLU A 76 -16.81 5.18 -6.58
CA GLU A 76 -16.67 4.34 -7.78
C GLU A 76 -15.47 4.74 -8.63
N GLN A 77 -14.87 3.78 -9.33
CA GLN A 77 -13.75 3.96 -10.25
C GLN A 77 -14.27 4.23 -11.67
N SER A 78 -15.06 5.29 -11.86
CA SER A 78 -15.70 5.58 -13.15
C SER A 78 -14.66 5.94 -14.23
N LEU A 79 -14.68 5.23 -15.35
CA LEU A 79 -13.77 5.44 -16.48
C LEU A 79 -14.55 5.75 -17.76
N TYR A 80 -14.12 6.80 -18.46
CA TYR A 80 -14.59 7.17 -19.80
C TYR A 80 -13.57 6.66 -20.82
N THR A 81 -14.00 6.44 -22.06
CA THR A 81 -13.07 6.13 -23.16
C THR A 81 -13.05 7.30 -24.13
N VAL A 82 -11.86 7.83 -24.42
CA VAL A 82 -11.64 8.84 -25.45
C VAL A 82 -10.96 8.17 -26.63
N ARG A 83 -11.54 8.32 -27.81
CA ARG A 83 -11.00 7.82 -29.07
C ARG A 83 -10.89 8.96 -30.07
N VAL A 84 -9.72 9.15 -30.65
CA VAL A 84 -9.44 10.12 -31.72
C VAL A 84 -9.09 9.34 -32.97
N GLU A 85 -9.84 9.52 -34.04
CA GLU A 85 -9.59 8.86 -35.33
C GLU A 85 -9.11 9.88 -36.35
N ALA A 86 -8.00 9.55 -37.04
CA ALA A 86 -7.55 10.26 -38.23
C ALA A 86 -8.10 9.53 -39.46
N ARG A 87 -8.88 10.22 -40.29
CA ARG A 87 -9.56 9.66 -41.47
C ARG A 87 -9.01 10.26 -42.75
N LEU A 88 -8.67 9.40 -43.71
CA LEU A 88 -8.26 9.77 -45.06
C LEU A 88 -9.24 9.12 -46.05
N ASP A 89 -9.82 9.93 -46.94
CA ASP A 89 -10.83 9.49 -47.92
C ASP A 89 -11.99 8.70 -47.27
N GLY A 90 -12.40 9.11 -46.06
CA GLY A 90 -13.46 8.49 -45.28
C GLY A 90 -13.08 7.20 -44.52
N GLN A 91 -11.85 6.71 -44.66
CA GLN A 91 -11.34 5.52 -43.95
C GLN A 91 -10.45 5.90 -42.77
N VAL A 92 -10.52 5.16 -41.66
CA VAL A 92 -9.63 5.36 -40.50
C VAL A 92 -8.21 4.94 -40.88
N ALA A 93 -7.32 5.92 -40.95
CA ALA A 93 -5.89 5.72 -41.25
C ALA A 93 -5.09 5.41 -39.99
N ASP A 94 -5.44 6.05 -38.87
CA ASP A 94 -4.83 5.86 -37.55
C ASP A 94 -5.83 6.21 -36.44
N PHE A 95 -5.62 5.70 -35.23
CA PHE A 95 -6.42 6.08 -34.07
C PHE A 95 -5.61 6.05 -32.77
N TRP A 96 -5.99 6.93 -31.85
CA TRP A 96 -5.57 6.90 -30.46
C TRP A 96 -6.79 6.65 -29.59
N GLU A 97 -6.71 5.69 -28.68
CA GLU A 97 -7.80 5.35 -27.77
C GLU A 97 -7.25 5.08 -26.38
N GLN A 98 -7.77 5.76 -25.37
CA GLN A 98 -7.41 5.53 -23.97
C GLN A 98 -8.61 5.69 -23.05
N LYS A 99 -8.53 5.02 -21.88
CA LYS A 99 -9.45 5.28 -20.77
C LYS A 99 -8.96 6.48 -19.96
N ILE A 100 -9.89 7.28 -19.44
CA ILE A 100 -9.61 8.38 -18.54
C ILE A 100 -10.56 8.34 -17.35
N GLY A 101 -10.13 8.86 -16.20
CA GLY A 101 -11.00 9.10 -15.04
C GLY A 101 -11.11 10.59 -14.77
N LEU A 102 -12.34 11.07 -14.58
CA LEU A 102 -12.60 12.47 -14.25
C LEU A 102 -12.33 12.69 -12.76
N ARG A 103 -11.27 13.42 -12.42
CA ARG A 103 -10.94 13.73 -11.03
C ARG A 103 -9.99 14.92 -10.91
N THR A 104 -10.01 15.59 -9.77
CA THR A 104 -8.91 16.47 -9.35
C THR A 104 -7.95 15.68 -8.47
N ALA A 105 -6.64 15.84 -8.65
CA ALA A 105 -5.64 15.36 -7.69
C ALA A 105 -4.55 16.40 -7.47
N SER A 106 -4.18 16.58 -6.21
CA SER A 106 -3.05 17.39 -5.77
C SER A 106 -2.56 16.87 -4.41
N MET A 107 -1.67 17.64 -3.77
CA MET A 107 -1.30 17.44 -2.37
C MET A 107 -1.79 18.62 -1.53
N SER A 108 -2.25 18.35 -0.31
CA SER A 108 -2.50 19.36 0.72
C SER A 108 -1.22 19.60 1.51
N ILE A 109 -0.64 20.78 1.27
CA ILE A 109 0.61 21.26 1.87
C ILE A 109 0.28 22.60 2.54
N GLU A 110 -0.18 22.53 3.79
CA GLU A 110 -0.69 23.65 4.57
C GLU A 110 0.05 23.71 5.91
N THR A 111 0.42 24.91 6.35
CA THR A 111 0.99 25.09 7.69
C THR A 111 -0.08 24.84 8.77
N ASP A 112 0.26 24.06 9.78
CA ASP A 112 -0.60 23.77 10.93
C ASP A 112 0.19 23.61 12.24
N GLY A 113 -0.47 23.15 13.30
CA GLY A 113 0.13 22.96 14.63
C GLY A 113 1.24 21.90 14.71
N TYR A 114 1.47 21.14 13.63
CA TYR A 114 2.48 20.09 13.55
C TYR A 114 3.56 20.37 12.49
N GLY A 115 3.62 21.59 11.94
CA GLY A 115 4.52 21.96 10.85
C GLY A 115 3.76 22.18 9.55
N GLU A 116 4.06 21.38 8.52
CA GLU A 116 3.40 21.43 7.22
C GLU A 116 2.74 20.10 6.86
N SER A 117 1.46 20.12 6.49
CA SER A 117 0.74 18.90 6.11
C SER A 117 1.30 18.27 4.84
N PHE A 118 1.09 16.96 4.70
CA PHE A 118 1.39 16.26 3.46
C PHE A 118 0.37 15.14 3.27
N ALA A 119 -0.62 15.37 2.41
CA ALA A 119 -1.73 14.43 2.19
C ALA A 119 -2.21 14.47 0.74
N HIS A 120 -2.58 13.33 0.16
CA HIS A 120 -3.23 13.30 -1.15
C HIS A 120 -4.60 13.99 -1.06
N MET A 121 -4.84 14.95 -1.96
CA MET A 121 -6.09 15.67 -2.08
C MET A 121 -6.76 15.24 -3.37
N ILE A 122 -7.78 14.39 -3.28
CA ILE A 122 -8.52 13.87 -4.45
C ILE A 122 -9.95 14.35 -4.39
N ASN A 123 -10.43 15.02 -5.44
CA ASN A 123 -11.80 15.57 -5.51
C ASN A 123 -12.16 16.44 -4.29
N GLY A 124 -11.18 17.17 -3.73
CA GLY A 124 -11.35 18.01 -2.54
C GLY A 124 -11.31 17.27 -1.19
N VAL A 125 -10.97 15.98 -1.16
CA VAL A 125 -10.88 15.17 0.06
C VAL A 125 -9.43 14.80 0.38
N LYS A 126 -9.00 15.02 1.62
CA LYS A 126 -7.70 14.55 2.15
C LYS A 126 -7.74 13.03 2.42
N ILE A 127 -7.10 12.26 1.55
CA ILE A 127 -7.05 10.79 1.59
C ILE A 127 -5.89 10.35 2.48
N PHE A 128 -6.14 9.47 3.44
CA PHE A 128 -5.08 8.77 4.16
C PHE A 128 -4.59 7.63 3.28
N ALA A 129 -3.32 7.68 2.88
CA ALA A 129 -2.73 6.68 2.01
C ALA A 129 -2.46 5.38 2.78
N MET A 130 -2.99 4.27 2.28
CA MET A 130 -2.82 2.93 2.85
C MET A 130 -2.29 2.01 1.77
N GLY A 131 -1.10 1.47 1.99
CA GLY A 131 -0.60 0.40 1.14
C GLY A 131 0.89 0.17 1.27
N ALA A 132 1.56 0.00 0.14
CA ALA A 132 2.94 -0.45 0.13
C ALA A 132 3.73 -0.01 -1.11
N GLY A 133 5.05 -0.12 -1.01
CA GLY A 133 5.96 0.00 -2.14
C GLY A 133 5.91 -1.22 -3.05
N TYR A 134 5.91 -1.00 -4.36
CA TYR A 134 5.93 -2.01 -5.42
C TYR A 134 7.22 -1.87 -6.23
N THR A 135 7.90 -3.00 -6.45
CA THR A 135 9.10 -3.07 -7.29
C THR A 135 8.77 -3.86 -8.55
N PRO A 136 8.78 -3.22 -9.73
CA PRO A 136 8.42 -3.89 -10.98
C PRO A 136 9.35 -5.04 -11.32
N ARG A 137 8.78 -6.07 -11.96
CA ARG A 137 9.51 -7.28 -12.37
C ARG A 137 9.53 -7.39 -13.87
N GLU A 138 10.66 -7.82 -14.43
CA GLU A 138 10.81 -8.03 -15.88
C GLU A 138 9.90 -9.16 -16.40
N ASP A 139 9.60 -10.16 -15.58
CA ASP A 139 8.76 -11.31 -15.92
C ASP A 139 7.25 -11.10 -15.62
N SER A 140 6.82 -9.85 -15.42
CA SER A 140 5.43 -9.54 -15.07
C SER A 140 4.49 -9.74 -16.25
N THR A 141 3.47 -10.59 -16.08
CA THR A 141 2.34 -10.70 -17.02
C THR A 141 1.13 -9.91 -16.53
N PRO A 142 0.17 -9.55 -17.41
CA PRO A 142 -1.07 -8.90 -17.01
C PRO A 142 -1.83 -9.67 -15.93
N GLU A 143 -1.92 -11.00 -16.03
CA GLU A 143 -2.69 -11.84 -15.11
C GLU A 143 -2.05 -11.91 -13.72
N ARG A 144 -0.71 -12.00 -13.68
CA ARG A 144 0.04 -12.00 -12.42
C ARG A 144 -0.08 -10.66 -11.71
N THR A 145 0.06 -9.58 -12.48
CA THR A 145 -0.03 -8.21 -11.96
C THR A 145 -1.44 -7.91 -11.47
N ARG A 146 -2.46 -8.33 -12.22
CA ARG A 146 -3.86 -8.22 -11.79
C ARG A 146 -4.08 -8.95 -10.47
N ARG A 147 -3.63 -10.20 -10.37
CA ARG A 147 -3.74 -10.96 -9.11
C ARG A 147 -3.05 -10.25 -7.94
N LEU A 148 -1.86 -9.71 -8.15
CA LEU A 148 -1.12 -9.00 -7.11
C LEU A 148 -1.87 -7.74 -6.63
N LEU A 149 -2.41 -6.96 -7.56
CA LEU A 149 -3.14 -5.73 -7.23
C LEU A 149 -4.53 -6.02 -6.66
N GLU A 150 -5.18 -7.13 -7.06
CA GLU A 150 -6.40 -7.64 -6.42
C GLU A 150 -6.13 -8.10 -4.98
N ASP A 151 -5.00 -8.77 -4.74
CA ASP A 151 -4.56 -9.14 -3.39
C ASP A 151 -4.34 -7.86 -2.54
N ALA A 152 -3.66 -6.83 -3.07
CA ALA A 152 -3.53 -5.53 -2.41
C ALA A 152 -4.89 -4.85 -2.12
N ALA A 153 -5.82 -4.85 -3.08
CA ALA A 153 -7.16 -4.31 -2.91
C ALA A 153 -7.98 -5.09 -1.85
N ALA A 154 -7.76 -6.40 -1.74
CA ALA A 154 -8.35 -7.25 -0.71
C ALA A 154 -7.79 -6.97 0.70
N ALA A 155 -6.58 -6.42 0.78
CA ALA A 155 -5.97 -5.90 2.01
C ALA A 155 -6.33 -4.43 2.31
N ASN A 156 -7.36 -3.88 1.65
CA ASN A 156 -7.86 -2.50 1.81
C ASN A 156 -6.87 -1.41 1.38
N PHE A 157 -5.95 -1.72 0.47
CA PHE A 157 -5.04 -0.71 -0.04
C PHE A 157 -5.79 0.30 -0.91
N ASN A 158 -5.36 1.55 -0.84
CA ASN A 158 -5.80 2.61 -1.74
C ASN A 158 -4.62 3.31 -2.43
N CYS A 159 -3.37 2.96 -2.09
CA CYS A 159 -2.18 3.57 -2.66
C CYS A 159 -1.03 2.56 -2.83
N ILE A 160 -0.37 2.60 -3.98
CA ILE A 160 0.83 1.84 -4.32
C ILE A 160 1.93 2.83 -4.71
N ARG A 161 3.10 2.70 -4.09
CA ARG A 161 4.28 3.46 -4.51
C ARG A 161 5.13 2.63 -5.44
N VAL A 162 5.19 3.01 -6.72
CA VAL A 162 6.12 2.41 -7.68
C VAL A 162 7.51 2.93 -7.34
N ARG A 163 8.35 2.04 -6.80
CA ARG A 163 9.70 2.36 -6.38
C ARG A 163 10.64 2.31 -7.59
N GLY A 164 11.69 3.12 -7.54
CA GLY A 164 12.59 3.36 -8.67
C GLY A 164 13.21 2.08 -9.27
N GLY A 165 13.69 2.18 -10.51
CA GLY A 165 14.39 1.11 -11.22
C GLY A 165 13.86 0.92 -12.64
N VAL A 166 12.65 0.37 -12.77
CA VAL A 166 12.00 0.09 -14.07
C VAL A 166 10.58 0.61 -14.04
N CYS A 167 10.11 1.21 -15.15
CA CYS A 167 8.72 1.63 -15.24
C CYS A 167 7.80 0.43 -15.51
N PRO A 168 6.71 0.25 -14.74
CA PRO A 168 5.71 -0.78 -15.04
C PRO A 168 5.15 -0.68 -16.47
N HIS A 169 4.69 -1.83 -16.97
CA HIS A 169 3.91 -1.92 -18.21
C HIS A 169 2.56 -1.19 -18.08
N GLY A 170 1.96 -0.77 -19.20
CA GLY A 170 0.67 -0.06 -19.22
C GLY A 170 -0.45 -0.77 -18.45
N PHE A 171 -0.55 -2.10 -18.59
CA PHE A 171 -1.56 -2.90 -17.89
C PHE A 171 -1.53 -2.73 -16.35
N PHE A 172 -0.38 -2.40 -15.75
CA PHE A 172 -0.31 -2.15 -14.31
C PHE A 172 -1.18 -0.96 -13.92
N TYR A 173 -1.07 0.14 -14.68
CA TYR A 173 -1.82 1.36 -14.43
C TYR A 173 -3.29 1.19 -14.81
N ASP A 174 -3.59 0.47 -15.90
CA ASP A 174 -4.97 0.11 -16.26
C ASP A 174 -5.68 -0.62 -15.11
N ILE A 175 -4.99 -1.59 -14.47
CA ILE A 175 -5.53 -2.33 -13.33
C ILE A 175 -5.66 -1.40 -12.11
N CYS A 176 -4.69 -0.53 -11.85
CA CYS A 176 -4.78 0.46 -10.76
C CYS A 176 -5.94 1.44 -10.96
N ASP A 177 -6.21 1.88 -12.19
CA ASP A 177 -7.36 2.71 -12.55
C ASP A 177 -8.67 1.98 -12.22
N GLU A 178 -8.78 0.71 -12.60
CA GLU A 178 -9.98 -0.12 -12.37
C GLU A 178 -10.20 -0.48 -10.89
N LEU A 179 -9.12 -0.71 -10.14
CA LEU A 179 -9.19 -1.08 -8.72
C LEU A 179 -9.22 0.12 -7.77
N GLY A 180 -8.97 1.33 -8.27
CA GLY A 180 -8.95 2.56 -7.47
C GLY A 180 -7.67 2.69 -6.63
N LEU A 181 -6.56 2.11 -7.08
CA LEU A 181 -5.28 2.18 -6.38
C LEU A 181 -4.50 3.41 -6.85
N MET A 182 -4.40 4.43 -6.01
CA MET A 182 -3.57 5.60 -6.32
C MET A 182 -2.11 5.18 -6.50
N VAL A 183 -1.44 5.74 -7.50
CA VAL A 183 -0.04 5.48 -7.80
C VAL A 183 0.80 6.69 -7.42
N TRP A 184 1.74 6.48 -6.50
CA TRP A 184 2.90 7.34 -6.30
C TRP A 184 4.00 6.83 -7.23
N GLN A 185 4.33 7.60 -8.26
CA GLN A 185 5.25 7.19 -9.33
C GLN A 185 6.64 7.82 -9.15
N ASP A 186 7.63 7.06 -8.69
CA ASP A 186 9.02 7.51 -8.71
C ASP A 186 9.55 7.53 -10.16
N PHE A 187 10.36 8.51 -10.54
CA PHE A 187 11.19 8.44 -11.74
C PHE A 187 12.36 7.48 -11.47
N MET A 188 12.88 6.86 -12.54
CA MET A 188 13.80 5.70 -12.45
C MET A 188 15.25 6.10 -12.20
N PHE A 189 15.51 6.81 -11.11
CA PHE A 189 16.85 7.24 -10.69
C PHE A 189 17.31 6.47 -9.44
N SER A 190 18.56 6.01 -9.47
CA SER A 190 19.14 5.14 -8.42
C SER A 190 20.48 5.62 -7.87
N SER A 191 21.05 6.71 -8.40
CA SER A 191 22.32 7.28 -7.94
C SER A 191 22.18 8.76 -7.60
N PRO A 192 22.68 9.25 -6.47
CA PRO A 192 22.66 10.67 -6.16
C PRO A 192 23.76 11.45 -6.91
N ALA A 193 24.69 10.74 -7.58
CA ALA A 193 25.90 11.29 -8.15
C ALA A 193 25.91 11.18 -9.69
N TYR A 194 24.95 11.84 -10.34
CA TYR A 194 24.96 12.00 -11.79
C TYR A 194 25.86 13.18 -12.19
N ASP A 195 26.82 12.94 -13.08
CA ASP A 195 27.55 14.01 -13.75
C ASP A 195 26.68 14.60 -14.87
N LEU A 196 25.99 15.70 -14.59
CA LEU A 196 24.95 16.25 -15.46
C LEU A 196 25.53 17.00 -16.67
N THR A 197 25.99 16.25 -17.67
CA THR A 197 26.37 16.81 -18.97
C THR A 197 25.12 17.28 -19.74
N GLN A 198 25.33 18.12 -20.76
CA GLN A 198 24.23 18.58 -21.62
C GLN A 198 23.55 17.41 -22.35
N GLU A 199 24.31 16.42 -22.81
CA GLU A 199 23.79 15.22 -23.47
C GLU A 199 22.95 14.37 -22.51
N LEU A 200 23.43 14.15 -21.28
CA LEU A 200 22.68 13.43 -20.25
C LEU A 200 21.38 14.17 -19.89
N ALA A 201 21.44 15.50 -19.77
CA ALA A 201 20.25 16.31 -19.51
C ALA A 201 19.20 16.17 -20.62
N GLU A 202 19.58 16.25 -21.91
CA GLU A 202 18.63 16.06 -23.01
C GLU A 202 18.06 14.63 -23.08
N ASN A 203 18.89 13.62 -22.80
CA ASN A 203 18.42 12.23 -22.70
C ASN A 203 17.38 12.06 -21.58
N ILE A 204 17.65 12.61 -20.39
CA ILE A 204 16.71 12.58 -19.27
C ILE A 204 15.40 13.30 -19.62
N LYS A 205 15.46 14.48 -20.25
CA LYS A 205 14.25 15.19 -20.69
C LYS A 205 13.42 14.34 -21.65
N ALA A 206 14.07 13.64 -22.58
CA ALA A 206 13.39 12.73 -23.50
C ALA A 206 12.75 11.55 -22.77
N GLN A 207 13.43 10.97 -21.78
CA GLN A 207 12.91 9.87 -20.95
C GLN A 207 11.70 10.31 -20.11
N VAL A 208 11.77 11.48 -19.48
CA VAL A 208 10.65 12.09 -18.73
C VAL A 208 9.48 12.31 -19.66
N ARG A 209 9.69 12.94 -20.82
CA ARG A 209 8.64 13.17 -21.81
C ARG A 209 7.94 11.87 -22.23
N ASN A 210 8.71 10.86 -22.63
CA ASN A 210 8.15 9.57 -23.06
C ASN A 210 7.36 8.88 -21.94
N SER A 211 7.87 8.90 -20.71
CA SER A 211 7.20 8.26 -19.56
C SER A 211 5.91 8.98 -19.22
N VAL A 212 5.92 10.32 -19.18
CA VAL A 212 4.75 11.12 -18.80
C VAL A 212 3.69 11.09 -19.90
N THR A 213 4.04 11.29 -21.18
CA THR A 213 3.04 11.27 -22.26
C THR A 213 2.34 9.93 -22.36
N ARG A 214 3.08 8.83 -22.14
CA ARG A 214 2.52 7.48 -22.10
C ARG A 214 1.55 7.26 -20.94
N LEU A 215 1.73 7.93 -19.80
CA LEU A 215 1.05 7.57 -18.55
C LEU A 215 0.06 8.60 -18.02
N ARG A 216 0.14 9.88 -18.44
CA ARG A 216 -0.66 11.00 -17.90
C ARG A 216 -2.18 10.87 -18.03
N HIS A 217 -2.66 9.96 -18.88
CA HIS A 217 -4.10 9.69 -19.02
C HIS A 217 -4.66 8.82 -17.89
N HIS A 218 -3.81 8.09 -17.16
CA HIS A 218 -4.22 7.21 -16.07
C HIS A 218 -4.66 8.03 -14.83
N PRO A 219 -5.94 7.98 -14.43
CA PRO A 219 -6.40 8.67 -13.22
C PRO A 219 -5.72 8.16 -11.94
N CYS A 220 -5.20 6.93 -11.91
CA CYS A 220 -4.54 6.41 -10.72
C CYS A 220 -3.30 7.21 -10.31
N ILE A 221 -2.56 7.85 -11.23
CA ILE A 221 -1.30 8.54 -10.91
C ILE A 221 -1.57 9.81 -10.10
N ALA A 222 -1.35 9.73 -8.79
CA ALA A 222 -1.66 10.81 -7.85
C ALA A 222 -0.46 11.72 -7.55
N LEU A 223 0.76 11.24 -7.76
CA LEU A 223 1.99 11.97 -7.48
C LEU A 223 3.14 11.44 -8.36
N TRP A 224 3.94 12.36 -8.91
CA TRP A 224 5.24 12.04 -9.53
C TRP A 224 6.38 12.43 -8.59
N CYS A 225 7.32 11.54 -8.36
CA CYS A 225 8.43 11.73 -7.43
C CYS A 225 9.76 11.62 -8.17
N GLY A 226 10.72 12.51 -7.88
CA GLY A 226 12.00 12.57 -8.59
C GLY A 226 12.86 11.32 -8.39
N ASN A 227 12.92 10.79 -7.17
CA ASN A 227 13.79 9.65 -6.85
C ASN A 227 13.47 9.08 -5.46
N GLU A 228 14.07 7.94 -5.16
CA GLU A 228 14.01 7.28 -3.87
C GLU A 228 15.33 7.45 -3.08
N GLY A 229 15.25 8.08 -1.90
CA GLY A 229 16.29 8.13 -0.89
C GLY A 229 17.54 8.95 -1.24
N LEU A 230 17.60 9.56 -2.43
CA LEU A 230 18.83 10.20 -2.90
C LEU A 230 19.13 11.51 -2.18
N GLU A 231 18.11 12.23 -1.70
CA GLU A 231 18.30 13.47 -0.94
C GLU A 231 19.05 13.20 0.39
N LEU A 232 18.84 12.04 1.01
CA LEU A 232 19.55 11.61 2.22
C LEU A 232 21.06 11.41 2.00
N SER A 233 21.51 11.29 0.75
CA SER A 233 22.92 11.13 0.42
C SER A 233 23.70 12.45 0.39
N ALA A 234 23.05 13.60 0.63
CA ALA A 234 23.67 14.94 0.60
C ALA A 234 25.04 15.03 1.31
N PRO A 235 25.26 14.44 2.51
CA PRO A 235 26.54 14.53 3.21
C PRO A 235 27.71 13.87 2.48
N LYS A 236 27.43 12.96 1.53
CA LYS A 236 28.42 12.20 0.76
C LYS A 236 28.75 12.85 -0.59
N LEU A 237 28.03 13.91 -0.98
CA LEU A 237 28.15 14.53 -2.29
C LEU A 237 29.13 15.70 -2.29
N THR A 238 29.90 15.84 -3.37
CA THR A 238 30.70 17.03 -3.64
C THR A 238 29.80 18.25 -3.94
N PRO A 239 30.30 19.50 -3.82
CA PRO A 239 29.53 20.70 -4.17
C PRO A 239 28.97 20.67 -5.60
N ARG A 240 29.73 20.12 -6.56
CA ARG A 240 29.28 19.96 -7.95
C ARG A 240 28.11 18.97 -8.06
N GLN A 241 28.23 17.80 -7.43
CA GLN A 241 27.17 16.79 -7.43
C GLN A 241 25.88 17.30 -6.76
N ARG A 242 25.99 18.11 -5.70
CA ARG A 242 24.83 18.75 -5.07
C ARG A 242 24.14 19.74 -6.01
N ALA A 243 24.92 20.54 -6.75
CA ALA A 243 24.37 21.46 -7.74
C ALA A 243 23.71 20.71 -8.91
N ASP A 244 24.34 19.63 -9.39
CA ASP A 244 23.79 18.79 -10.45
C ASP A 244 22.50 18.07 -10.00
N TYR A 245 22.44 17.60 -8.74
CA TYR A 245 21.24 17.04 -8.12
C TYR A 245 20.09 18.05 -8.12
N ILE A 246 20.30 19.24 -7.56
CA ILE A 246 19.27 20.31 -7.50
C ILE A 246 18.83 20.66 -8.92
N ARG A 247 19.77 20.85 -9.85
CA ARG A 247 19.45 21.16 -11.25
C ARG A 247 18.62 20.07 -11.90
N LEU A 248 18.89 18.80 -11.61
CA LEU A 248 18.17 17.68 -12.18
C LEU A 248 16.76 17.53 -11.58
N PHE A 249 16.67 17.32 -10.27
CA PHE A 249 15.44 16.97 -9.58
C PHE A 249 14.57 18.17 -9.23
N GLU A 250 15.13 19.35 -8.98
CA GLU A 250 14.32 20.51 -8.59
C GLU A 250 14.07 21.49 -9.75
N TYR A 251 14.75 21.32 -10.89
CA TYR A 251 14.58 22.20 -12.05
C TYR A 251 14.26 21.49 -13.37
N ILE A 252 15.09 20.53 -13.84
CA ILE A 252 14.91 19.91 -15.18
C ILE A 252 13.66 19.02 -15.20
N ILE A 253 13.59 18.03 -14.30
CA ILE A 253 12.49 17.06 -14.26
C ILE A 253 11.13 17.74 -14.04
N PRO A 254 10.92 18.56 -13.00
CA PRO A 254 9.62 19.22 -12.77
C PRO A 254 9.21 20.11 -13.93
N LYS A 255 10.16 20.79 -14.59
CA LYS A 255 9.87 21.64 -15.75
C LYS A 255 9.44 20.85 -16.97
N GLU A 256 10.08 19.71 -17.26
CA GLU A 256 9.62 18.84 -18.35
C GLU A 256 8.30 18.14 -18.01
N LEU A 257 8.11 17.71 -16.76
CA LEU A 257 6.83 17.15 -16.30
C LEU A 257 5.70 18.16 -16.52
N LYS A 258 5.84 19.40 -16.05
CA LYS A 258 4.82 20.45 -16.19
C LYS A 258 4.48 20.78 -17.66
N ARG A 259 5.43 20.59 -18.58
CA ARG A 259 5.17 20.74 -20.03
C ARG A 259 4.34 19.60 -20.60
N CYS A 260 4.54 18.38 -20.10
CA CYS A 260 3.85 17.19 -20.60
C CYS A 260 2.51 16.98 -19.89
N ASP A 261 2.42 17.36 -18.63
CA ASP A 261 1.24 17.26 -17.79
C ASP A 261 1.20 18.48 -16.86
N PRO A 262 0.47 19.54 -17.25
CA PRO A 262 0.32 20.75 -16.44
C PRO A 262 -0.41 20.51 -15.11
N ASP A 263 -1.17 19.43 -14.94
CA ASP A 263 -1.95 19.19 -13.73
C ASP A 263 -1.23 18.26 -12.74
N ALA A 264 -0.15 17.60 -13.17
CA ALA A 264 0.68 16.75 -12.33
C ALA A 264 1.27 17.49 -11.11
N PHE A 265 1.18 16.85 -9.95
CA PHE A 265 1.95 17.21 -8.77
C PHE A 265 3.33 16.53 -8.80
N TYR A 266 4.37 17.30 -8.44
CA TYR A 266 5.76 16.83 -8.39
C TYR A 266 6.34 16.91 -6.99
N TRP A 267 7.06 15.85 -6.59
CA TRP A 267 7.83 15.77 -5.35
C TRP A 267 9.31 15.48 -5.67
N PRO A 268 10.29 16.20 -5.10
CA PRO A 268 11.69 16.10 -5.55
C PRO A 268 12.39 14.79 -5.16
N SER A 269 12.08 14.23 -3.99
CA SER A 269 12.66 12.98 -3.48
C SER A 269 11.73 12.35 -2.45
N SER A 270 11.88 11.07 -2.15
CA SER A 270 11.24 10.42 -1.01
C SER A 270 12.31 9.69 -0.16
N PRO A 271 12.57 10.11 1.09
CA PRO A 271 11.86 11.15 1.82
C PRO A 271 12.34 12.55 1.41
N SER A 272 11.48 13.56 1.51
CA SER A 272 11.84 14.96 1.36
C SER A 272 11.01 15.88 2.26
N SER A 273 11.46 17.11 2.41
CA SER A 273 10.72 18.24 3.00
C SER A 273 10.54 19.40 2.03
N GLY A 274 10.52 19.11 0.72
CA GLY A 274 10.36 20.10 -0.34
C GLY A 274 11.65 20.42 -1.11
N GLY A 275 12.71 19.63 -0.92
CA GLY A 275 13.98 19.75 -1.65
C GLY A 275 15.03 20.61 -0.93
N GLY A 276 16.11 20.91 -1.65
CA GLY A 276 17.22 21.73 -1.15
C GLY A 276 18.15 21.03 -0.15
N PHE A 277 17.92 19.74 0.12
CA PHE A 277 18.56 18.99 1.22
C PHE A 277 18.22 19.52 2.61
N ASP A 278 17.13 20.30 2.76
CA ASP A 278 16.69 20.80 4.06
C ASP A 278 15.93 19.72 4.80
N ARG A 279 16.60 19.09 5.78
CA ARG A 279 16.01 18.07 6.68
C ARG A 279 15.10 17.08 5.93
N PRO A 280 15.59 16.36 4.92
CA PRO A 280 14.76 15.54 4.01
C PRO A 280 13.92 14.45 4.69
N ASP A 281 14.20 14.10 5.94
CA ASP A 281 13.45 13.10 6.73
C ASP A 281 12.82 13.76 7.98
N SER A 282 12.27 14.96 7.81
CA SER A 282 11.63 15.73 8.88
C SER A 282 10.28 15.11 9.29
N PRO A 283 10.01 14.88 10.58
CA PRO A 283 8.71 14.39 11.02
C PRO A 283 7.58 15.42 10.92
N ASP A 284 7.92 16.69 10.65
CA ASP A 284 7.01 17.83 10.73
C ASP A 284 6.68 18.42 9.34
N SER A 285 7.30 17.92 8.26
CA SER A 285 7.09 18.38 6.88
C SER A 285 7.37 17.25 5.88
N GLY A 286 6.56 17.15 4.83
CA GLY A 286 6.77 16.17 3.75
C GLY A 286 6.58 14.71 4.17
N ASP A 287 7.39 13.81 3.61
CA ASP A 287 7.33 12.37 3.87
C ASP A 287 8.57 11.85 4.60
N VAL A 288 8.42 10.76 5.36
CA VAL A 288 9.50 10.15 6.16
C VAL A 288 9.67 8.67 5.88
N HIS A 289 10.92 8.20 6.05
CA HIS A 289 11.29 6.78 6.00
C HIS A 289 11.51 6.26 7.42
N SER A 290 10.44 5.70 8.01
CA SER A 290 10.42 5.32 9.43
C SER A 290 11.04 3.94 9.69
N LYS A 291 11.74 3.82 10.82
CA LYS A 291 12.25 2.53 11.33
C LYS A 291 11.21 1.71 12.09
N CYS A 292 9.93 2.06 12.04
CA CYS A 292 8.80 1.50 12.81
C CYS A 292 8.90 1.71 14.33
N SER A 293 10.09 1.60 14.92
CA SER A 293 10.38 1.79 16.34
C SER A 293 10.65 3.26 16.73
N ASP A 294 10.50 4.20 15.80
CA ASP A 294 10.88 5.59 16.04
C ASP A 294 9.92 6.27 17.02
N GLN A 295 10.48 6.76 18.12
CA GLN A 295 9.76 7.50 19.16
C GLN A 295 9.43 8.94 18.74
N LYS A 296 9.96 9.42 17.61
CA LYS A 296 9.87 10.83 17.13
C LYS A 296 8.47 11.27 16.65
N GLY A 297 7.43 10.49 16.88
CA GLY A 297 6.06 10.76 16.43
C GLY A 297 5.73 10.08 15.09
N PRO A 298 4.49 10.22 14.60
CA PRO A 298 3.98 9.48 13.43
C PRO A 298 4.41 10.07 12.08
N GLY A 299 5.18 11.17 12.05
CA GLY A 299 5.47 11.92 10.82
C GLY A 299 4.23 12.64 10.25
N ARG A 300 4.40 13.34 9.13
CA ARG A 300 3.28 13.89 8.33
C ARG A 300 2.76 12.87 7.31
N TYR A 301 3.66 12.06 6.75
CA TYR A 301 3.35 10.97 5.85
C TYR A 301 4.47 9.94 5.90
N VAL A 302 4.17 8.67 6.13
CA VAL A 302 5.19 7.60 6.17
C VAL A 302 5.17 6.87 4.83
N SER A 303 6.16 7.16 3.98
CA SER A 303 6.27 6.65 2.61
C SER A 303 7.17 5.41 2.46
N ASP A 304 7.89 5.07 3.53
CA ASP A 304 8.61 3.81 3.69
C ASP A 304 8.66 3.45 5.18
N PHE A 305 8.21 2.25 5.52
CA PHE A 305 8.50 1.61 6.81
C PHE A 305 8.44 0.10 6.62
N GLY A 306 9.34 -0.65 7.25
CA GLY A 306 9.35 -2.10 7.05
C GLY A 306 10.41 -2.81 7.86
N THR A 307 10.21 -4.12 8.05
CA THR A 307 11.18 -5.00 8.68
C THR A 307 11.17 -6.36 7.98
N PRO A 308 12.31 -7.05 7.85
CA PRO A 308 12.38 -8.27 7.06
C PRO A 308 11.72 -9.46 7.77
N SER A 309 11.24 -10.41 6.97
CA SER A 309 10.84 -11.75 7.39
C SER A 309 11.30 -12.78 6.35
N CYS A 310 11.34 -14.05 6.75
CA CYS A 310 11.50 -15.13 5.77
C CYS A 310 10.21 -15.34 4.95
N PRO A 311 10.31 -15.85 3.71
CA PRO A 311 9.14 -16.34 2.97
C PRO A 311 8.70 -17.72 3.51
N CYS A 312 7.60 -18.25 2.97
CA CYS A 312 7.10 -19.58 3.35
C CYS A 312 8.07 -20.70 2.97
N LEU A 313 7.95 -21.88 3.60
CA LEU A 313 8.92 -22.95 3.44
C LEU A 313 9.12 -23.36 1.97
N PRO A 314 8.06 -23.60 1.15
CA PRO A 314 8.25 -23.97 -0.25
C PRO A 314 9.03 -22.94 -1.09
N THR A 315 8.95 -21.66 -0.73
CA THR A 315 9.73 -20.59 -1.39
C THR A 315 11.18 -20.63 -0.93
N VAL A 316 11.45 -20.95 0.34
CA VAL A 316 12.82 -21.20 0.82
C VAL A 316 13.43 -22.44 0.13
N GLU A 317 12.65 -23.49 -0.09
CA GLU A 317 13.11 -24.71 -0.76
C GLU A 317 13.50 -24.47 -2.22
N SER A 318 12.98 -23.43 -2.88
CA SER A 318 13.34 -23.14 -4.27
C SER A 318 14.75 -22.58 -4.45
N PHE A 319 15.36 -22.07 -3.37
CA PHE A 319 16.71 -21.49 -3.41
C PHE A 319 17.68 -22.06 -2.38
N THR A 320 17.26 -23.01 -1.54
CA THR A 320 18.11 -23.66 -0.53
C THR A 320 18.11 -25.19 -0.65
N PRO A 321 19.29 -25.85 -0.60
CA PRO A 321 19.35 -27.29 -0.34
C PRO A 321 19.00 -27.59 1.13
N PRO A 322 18.54 -28.82 1.47
CA PRO A 322 18.13 -29.18 2.84
C PRO A 322 19.14 -28.85 3.94
N LYS A 323 20.44 -29.02 3.68
CA LYS A 323 21.52 -28.73 4.64
C LYS A 323 21.73 -27.23 4.93
N GLU A 324 21.20 -26.35 4.09
CA GLU A 324 21.32 -24.89 4.21
C GLU A 324 20.00 -24.23 4.65
N ARG A 325 19.01 -25.02 5.09
CA ARG A 325 17.76 -24.53 5.70
C ARG A 325 18.02 -24.08 7.14
N ASN A 326 18.79 -23.00 7.25
CA ASN A 326 19.17 -22.32 8.48
C ASN A 326 19.22 -20.82 8.18
N LEU A 327 18.72 -19.98 9.08
CA LEU A 327 18.63 -18.53 8.87
C LEU A 327 19.97 -17.87 8.53
N PHE A 328 21.08 -18.38 9.07
CA PHE A 328 22.43 -17.84 8.88
C PHE A 328 23.25 -18.67 7.89
N SER A 329 22.61 -19.49 7.06
CA SER A 329 23.29 -20.18 5.98
C SER A 329 23.67 -19.20 4.87
N ARG A 330 24.70 -19.58 4.10
CA ARG A 330 25.12 -18.81 2.93
C ARG A 330 23.96 -18.60 1.95
N SER A 331 23.20 -19.65 1.62
CA SER A 331 22.07 -19.53 0.71
C SER A 331 21.02 -18.52 1.20
N MET A 332 20.71 -18.49 2.50
CA MET A 332 19.74 -17.53 3.05
C MET A 332 20.27 -16.09 3.02
N GLU A 333 21.55 -15.89 3.34
CA GLU A 333 22.16 -14.55 3.36
C GLU A 333 22.40 -13.97 1.95
N GLU A 334 22.74 -14.81 0.96
CA GLU A 334 22.87 -14.38 -0.46
C GLU A 334 21.51 -14.08 -1.11
N HIS A 335 20.42 -14.64 -0.56
CA HIS A 335 19.04 -14.33 -0.96
C HIS A 335 18.41 -13.26 -0.06
N SER A 336 19.20 -12.27 0.34
CA SER A 336 18.76 -11.05 1.01
C SER A 336 19.45 -9.85 0.36
N ASP A 337 18.71 -8.81 0.01
CA ASP A 337 19.28 -7.61 -0.61
C ASP A 337 20.01 -6.71 0.40
N THR A 338 19.60 -6.77 1.68
CA THR A 338 20.22 -5.98 2.74
C THR A 338 21.11 -6.87 3.61
N PRO A 339 22.40 -6.52 3.77
CA PRO A 339 23.26 -7.20 4.73
C PRO A 339 22.66 -7.11 6.14
N ARG A 340 22.68 -8.23 6.88
CA ARG A 340 22.17 -8.37 8.26
C ARG A 340 20.65 -8.48 8.42
N ASP A 341 19.85 -8.56 7.35
CA ASP A 341 18.40 -8.81 7.50
C ASP A 341 18.11 -10.10 8.26
N THR A 342 18.90 -11.16 8.04
CA THR A 342 18.83 -12.42 8.79
C THR A 342 19.07 -12.21 10.29
N ALA A 343 20.05 -11.38 10.67
CA ALA A 343 20.29 -11.01 12.06
C ALA A 343 19.17 -10.14 12.64
N HIS A 344 18.61 -9.21 11.85
CA HIS A 344 17.46 -8.41 12.24
C HIS A 344 16.20 -9.26 12.48
N ILE A 345 15.98 -10.30 11.67
CA ILE A 345 14.89 -11.26 11.89
C ILE A 345 15.02 -11.91 13.26
N MET A 346 16.21 -12.42 13.60
CA MET A 346 16.43 -13.05 14.91
C MET A 346 16.25 -12.04 16.07
N ALA A 347 16.70 -10.80 15.89
CA ALA A 347 16.48 -9.73 16.87
C ALA A 347 14.99 -9.41 17.05
N ASN A 348 14.21 -9.41 15.97
CA ASN A 348 12.76 -9.21 16.04
C ASN A 348 12.04 -10.37 16.73
N ILE A 349 12.42 -11.61 16.41
CA ILE A 349 11.90 -12.81 17.10
C ILE A 349 12.18 -12.69 18.60
N GLN A 350 13.41 -12.36 18.99
CA GLN A 350 13.81 -12.21 20.39
C GLN A 350 12.98 -11.16 21.14
N ARG A 351 12.45 -10.12 20.47
CA ARG A 351 11.61 -9.10 21.10
C ARG A 351 10.28 -9.68 21.57
N TYR A 352 9.66 -10.57 20.78
CA TYR A 352 8.27 -11.02 21.00
C TYR A 352 8.16 -12.47 21.46
N TYR A 353 8.99 -13.37 20.96
CA TYR A 353 8.80 -14.82 21.07
C TYR A 353 10.00 -15.53 21.69
N LEU A 354 9.77 -16.77 22.14
CA LEU A 354 10.84 -17.68 22.55
C LEU A 354 11.68 -18.08 21.34
N CYS A 355 12.90 -18.58 21.60
CA CYS A 355 13.81 -18.99 20.53
C CYS A 355 13.25 -20.22 19.80
N PRO A 356 12.93 -20.16 18.49
CA PRO A 356 12.35 -21.29 17.79
C PRO A 356 13.30 -22.50 17.74
N THR A 357 12.81 -23.68 18.14
CA THR A 357 13.57 -24.94 18.11
C THR A 357 13.66 -25.62 16.73
N SER A 358 12.89 -25.17 15.74
CA SER A 358 12.92 -25.72 14.38
C SER A 358 12.97 -24.61 13.33
N PHE A 359 13.49 -24.92 12.13
CA PHE A 359 13.50 -23.97 11.02
C PHE A 359 12.07 -23.58 10.59
N ASP A 360 11.13 -24.53 10.58
CA ASP A 360 9.71 -24.27 10.29
C ASP A 360 9.09 -23.25 11.26
N THR A 361 9.31 -23.44 12.56
CA THR A 361 8.85 -22.51 13.60
C THR A 361 9.56 -21.16 13.52
N LEU A 362 10.82 -21.12 13.06
CA LEU A 362 11.55 -19.88 12.81
C LEU A 362 10.93 -19.06 11.68
N LEU A 363 10.53 -19.70 10.57
CA LEU A 363 9.85 -19.00 9.47
C LEU A 363 8.55 -18.35 9.96
N TYR A 364 7.74 -19.10 10.71
CA TYR A 364 6.52 -18.61 11.35
C TYR A 364 6.75 -17.43 12.29
N ALA A 365 7.67 -17.59 13.25
CA ALA A 365 8.01 -16.54 14.20
C ALA A 365 8.55 -15.28 13.49
N SER A 366 9.30 -15.44 12.40
CA SER A 366 9.80 -14.31 11.60
C SER A 366 8.67 -13.51 10.97
N GLN A 367 7.67 -14.17 10.38
CA GLN A 367 6.53 -13.52 9.74
C GLN A 367 5.61 -12.86 10.77
N LEU A 368 5.35 -13.53 11.90
CA LEU A 368 4.57 -12.94 12.99
C LEU A 368 5.26 -11.71 13.58
N SER A 369 6.57 -11.76 13.80
CA SER A 369 7.32 -10.63 14.35
C SER A 369 7.26 -9.42 13.41
N GLN A 370 7.39 -9.63 12.10
CA GLN A 370 7.20 -8.60 11.09
C GLN A 370 5.79 -8.02 11.16
N ALA A 371 4.77 -8.88 11.16
CA ALA A 371 3.37 -8.48 11.17
C ALA A 371 2.99 -7.64 12.40
N GLU A 372 3.47 -8.02 13.59
CA GLU A 372 3.22 -7.26 14.83
C GLU A 372 3.88 -5.87 14.82
N ILE A 373 5.13 -5.78 14.36
CA ILE A 373 5.86 -4.51 14.27
C ILE A 373 5.12 -3.55 13.32
N LEU A 374 4.74 -4.03 12.14
CA LEU A 374 4.06 -3.19 11.15
C LEU A 374 2.62 -2.86 11.57
N ARG A 375 1.91 -3.77 12.25
CA ARG A 375 0.59 -3.49 12.84
C ARG A 375 0.68 -2.36 13.84
N ALA A 376 1.60 -2.43 14.80
CA ALA A 376 1.76 -1.38 15.81
C ALA A 376 2.06 -0.02 15.17
N ALA A 377 2.96 0.00 14.18
CA ALA A 377 3.31 1.22 13.44
C ALA A 377 2.12 1.78 12.63
N ALA A 378 1.48 0.97 11.78
CA ALA A 378 0.38 1.39 10.93
C ALA A 378 -0.84 1.87 11.75
N GLN A 379 -1.19 1.14 12.81
CA GLN A 379 -2.28 1.57 13.71
C GLN A 379 -1.93 2.87 14.42
N ARG A 380 -0.67 3.07 14.86
CA ARG A 380 -0.22 4.35 15.42
C ARG A 380 -0.38 5.49 14.41
N TYR A 381 0.03 5.30 13.15
CA TYR A 381 -0.11 6.33 12.13
C TYR A 381 -1.58 6.70 11.89
N ARG A 382 -2.47 5.71 11.77
CA ARG A 382 -3.92 5.93 11.60
C ARG A 382 -4.58 6.61 12.80
N ARG A 383 -4.19 6.28 14.04
CA ARG A 383 -4.68 6.96 15.25
C ARG A 383 -4.27 8.44 15.35
N HIS A 384 -3.31 8.87 14.54
CA HIS A 384 -2.87 10.25 14.44
C HIS A 384 -3.27 10.87 13.09
N ARG A 385 -4.35 10.37 12.47
CA ARG A 385 -4.96 10.99 11.30
C ARG A 385 -5.17 12.50 11.55
N GLY A 386 -4.86 13.31 10.55
CA GLY A 386 -4.83 14.78 10.66
C GLY A 386 -3.43 15.32 10.92
N ARG A 387 -2.57 14.60 11.65
CA ARG A 387 -1.12 14.84 11.66
C ARG A 387 -0.43 14.00 10.60
N CYS A 388 -0.61 12.69 10.67
CA CYS A 388 -0.10 11.71 9.73
C CYS A 388 -1.19 11.35 8.72
N MET A 389 -0.86 11.33 7.43
CA MET A 389 -1.82 11.12 6.33
C MET A 389 -1.36 10.06 5.33
N GLY A 390 -0.38 9.23 5.69
CA GLY A 390 0.07 8.12 4.85
C GLY A 390 0.85 7.06 5.61
N ALA A 391 0.62 5.80 5.23
CA ALA A 391 1.34 4.63 5.70
C ALA A 391 1.56 3.67 4.54
N LEU A 392 2.70 3.81 3.85
CA LEU A 392 3.15 2.93 2.78
C LEU A 392 4.31 2.06 3.28
N TYR A 393 4.06 0.78 3.52
CA TYR A 393 5.12 -0.10 4.00
C TYR A 393 6.01 -0.62 2.87
N ARG A 394 7.28 -0.84 3.17
CA ARG A 394 8.22 -1.58 2.32
C ARG A 394 8.11 -3.05 2.70
N GLN A 395 7.63 -3.96 1.85
CA GLN A 395 7.14 -3.80 0.46
C GLN A 395 5.96 -4.74 0.15
N LEU A 396 5.28 -4.57 -0.99
CA LEU A 396 4.15 -5.40 -1.39
C LEU A 396 4.59 -6.83 -1.70
N ASP A 397 5.45 -6.99 -2.71
CA ASP A 397 5.91 -8.28 -3.26
C ASP A 397 7.45 -8.38 -3.43
N ASP A 398 7.92 -9.50 -3.98
CA ASP A 398 9.33 -9.73 -4.29
C ASP A 398 9.57 -9.96 -5.78
N CYS A 399 10.69 -9.43 -6.28
CA CYS A 399 11.16 -9.65 -7.66
C CYS A 399 11.91 -10.97 -7.87
N ARG A 400 12.37 -11.62 -6.79
CA ARG A 400 13.00 -12.96 -6.77
C ARG A 400 12.65 -13.72 -5.49
N PRO A 401 12.80 -15.05 -5.39
CA PRO A 401 12.70 -15.75 -4.10
C PRO A 401 13.77 -15.23 -3.13
N GLN A 402 13.36 -14.60 -2.02
CA GLN A 402 14.29 -13.96 -1.10
C GLN A 402 13.71 -13.74 0.31
N VAL A 403 14.61 -13.43 1.25
CA VAL A 403 14.31 -12.77 2.52
C VAL A 403 14.14 -11.28 2.25
N SER A 404 13.01 -10.70 2.68
CA SER A 404 12.70 -9.30 2.43
C SER A 404 11.62 -8.78 3.37
N CYS A 405 11.27 -7.50 3.20
CA CYS A 405 10.15 -6.89 3.91
C CYS A 405 8.80 -7.10 3.19
N SER A 406 8.71 -8.00 2.20
CA SER A 406 7.48 -8.20 1.43
C SER A 406 6.35 -8.79 2.28
N SER A 407 5.10 -8.41 1.97
CA SER A 407 3.90 -9.05 2.54
C SER A 407 3.41 -10.25 1.72
N ILE A 408 3.73 -10.27 0.43
CA ILE A 408 3.45 -11.36 -0.51
C ILE A 408 4.81 -11.85 -1.03
N ASP A 409 5.09 -13.14 -0.95
CA ASP A 409 6.36 -13.64 -1.47
C ASP A 409 6.38 -13.70 -3.02
N TYR A 410 7.56 -13.98 -3.58
CA TYR A 410 7.77 -14.10 -5.03
C TYR A 410 6.72 -14.96 -5.75
N THR A 411 6.20 -16.00 -5.10
CA THR A 411 5.28 -16.97 -5.69
C THR A 411 3.80 -16.58 -5.56
N GLY A 412 3.51 -15.43 -4.94
CA GLY A 412 2.14 -14.96 -4.70
C GLY A 412 1.50 -15.56 -3.45
N ARG A 413 2.30 -16.05 -2.50
CA ARG A 413 1.81 -16.53 -1.20
C ARG A 413 1.76 -15.36 -0.21
N TRP A 414 0.64 -15.25 0.50
CA TRP A 414 0.48 -14.23 1.54
C TRP A 414 1.26 -14.65 2.79
N LYS A 415 2.17 -13.79 3.23
CA LYS A 415 2.79 -13.88 4.55
C LYS A 415 1.82 -13.37 5.62
N ALA A 416 2.14 -13.62 6.89
CA ALA A 416 1.37 -13.09 8.03
C ALA A 416 1.05 -11.59 7.89
N LEU A 417 2.03 -10.80 7.42
CA LEU A 417 1.88 -9.36 7.24
C LEU A 417 0.68 -8.98 6.34
N HIS A 418 0.37 -9.72 5.28
CA HIS A 418 -0.71 -9.34 4.36
C HIS A 418 -2.09 -9.52 5.00
N TYR A 419 -2.27 -10.58 5.81
CA TYR A 419 -3.48 -10.77 6.61
C TYR A 419 -3.61 -9.71 7.71
N PHE A 420 -2.50 -9.33 8.34
CA PHE A 420 -2.48 -8.23 9.28
C PHE A 420 -2.83 -6.89 8.61
N ALA A 421 -2.30 -6.63 7.40
CA ALA A 421 -2.57 -5.42 6.65
C ALA A 421 -4.05 -5.27 6.31
N LYS A 422 -4.68 -6.35 5.87
CA LYS A 422 -6.13 -6.40 5.70
C LYS A 422 -6.90 -5.93 6.93
N ARG A 423 -6.45 -6.30 8.14
CA ARG A 423 -7.08 -5.88 9.41
C ARG A 423 -6.73 -4.43 9.76
N PHE A 424 -5.44 -4.06 9.76
CA PHE A 424 -5.00 -2.74 10.21
C PHE A 424 -5.24 -1.61 9.20
N PHE A 425 -5.62 -1.92 7.96
CA PHE A 425 -6.12 -0.96 6.96
C PHE A 425 -7.63 -1.08 6.71
N ALA A 426 -8.37 -1.83 7.55
CA ALA A 426 -9.83 -1.86 7.46
C ALA A 426 -10.42 -0.43 7.52
N PRO A 427 -11.42 -0.08 6.68
CA PRO A 427 -11.95 1.29 6.59
C PRO A 427 -12.44 1.87 7.92
N LEU A 428 -12.99 1.02 8.77
CA LEU A 428 -13.35 1.31 10.15
C LEU A 428 -12.62 0.32 11.05
N LEU A 429 -11.72 0.83 11.91
CA LEU A 429 -10.83 0.00 12.72
C LEU A 429 -10.92 0.42 14.19
N LEU A 430 -11.04 -0.56 15.08
CA LEU A 430 -10.77 -0.40 16.51
C LEU A 430 -9.35 -0.89 16.79
N SER A 431 -8.53 -0.03 17.37
CA SER A 431 -7.15 -0.36 17.74
C SER A 431 -6.87 -0.03 19.20
N CYS A 432 -5.96 -0.79 19.79
CA CYS A 432 -5.42 -0.55 21.13
C CYS A 432 -4.14 0.28 21.03
N GLY A 433 -4.01 1.26 21.92
CA GLY A 433 -2.74 1.92 22.24
C GLY A 433 -1.75 0.94 22.88
N GLU A 434 -0.59 1.45 23.28
CA GLU A 434 0.42 0.63 23.94
C GLU A 434 -0.08 0.24 25.35
N LEU A 435 -0.36 -1.06 25.53
CA LEU A 435 -0.77 -1.61 26.82
C LEU A 435 0.48 -2.07 27.57
N SER A 436 0.85 -1.32 28.62
CA SER A 436 2.01 -1.61 29.45
C SER A 436 1.59 -2.31 30.73
N GLY A 437 2.34 -3.34 31.16
CA GLY A 437 2.18 -3.95 32.48
C GLY A 437 2.49 -3.03 33.66
N GLN A 438 3.21 -1.92 33.43
CA GLN A 438 3.49 -0.92 34.48
C GLN A 438 2.27 -0.05 34.76
N ASP A 439 1.67 0.52 33.72
CA ASP A 439 0.54 1.44 33.84
C ASP A 439 -0.81 0.70 33.90
N LYS A 440 -0.87 -0.50 33.30
CA LYS A 440 -2.10 -1.30 33.10
C LYS A 440 -3.27 -0.46 32.58
N ALA A 441 -2.95 0.43 31.65
CA ALA A 441 -3.84 1.42 31.08
C ALA A 441 -4.31 0.98 29.69
N LEU A 442 -5.61 0.78 29.54
CA LEU A 442 -6.24 0.45 28.27
C LEU A 442 -6.67 1.73 27.56
N GLY A 443 -5.98 2.06 26.47
CA GLY A 443 -6.38 3.11 25.53
C GLY A 443 -6.95 2.50 24.25
N LEU A 444 -8.22 2.76 23.94
CA LEU A 444 -8.87 2.32 22.70
C LEU A 444 -9.13 3.50 21.78
N CYS A 445 -8.97 3.30 20.48
CA CYS A 445 -9.22 4.32 19.47
C CYS A 445 -9.93 3.71 18.26
N VAL A 446 -10.98 4.38 17.78
CA VAL A 446 -11.66 4.04 16.53
C VAL A 446 -11.21 5.00 15.43
N THR A 447 -10.72 4.48 14.32
CA THR A 447 -10.34 5.26 13.13
C THR A 447 -11.36 5.02 12.01
N ASN A 448 -11.97 6.09 11.50
CA ASN A 448 -12.94 6.07 10.41
C ASN A 448 -12.35 6.75 9.17
N ASP A 449 -11.97 5.96 8.17
CA ASP A 449 -11.43 6.45 6.89
C ASP A 449 -12.50 6.54 5.79
N THR A 450 -13.79 6.47 6.15
CA THR A 450 -14.90 6.61 5.21
C THR A 450 -15.46 8.04 5.19
N LEU A 451 -16.25 8.35 4.16
CA LEU A 451 -16.94 9.63 3.99
C LEU A 451 -18.23 9.75 4.83
N ALA A 452 -18.64 8.69 5.52
CA ALA A 452 -19.85 8.67 6.32
C ALA A 452 -19.52 8.64 7.82
N PRO A 453 -20.35 9.28 8.68
CA PRO A 453 -20.29 9.02 10.11
C PRO A 453 -20.76 7.60 10.41
N HIS A 454 -20.16 6.96 11.40
CA HIS A 454 -20.52 5.62 11.85
C HIS A 454 -20.90 5.62 13.32
N THR A 455 -22.02 4.97 13.65
CA THR A 455 -22.40 4.71 15.05
C THR A 455 -22.13 3.26 15.37
N VAL A 456 -21.22 3.04 16.31
CA VAL A 456 -20.64 1.73 16.63
C VAL A 456 -20.84 1.37 18.09
N LEU A 457 -20.79 0.08 18.37
CA LEU A 457 -20.72 -0.48 19.71
C LEU A 457 -19.35 -1.13 19.90
N ILE A 458 -18.64 -0.70 20.92
CA ILE A 458 -17.34 -1.23 21.31
C ILE A 458 -17.57 -2.10 22.52
N LYS A 459 -17.23 -3.39 22.41
CA LYS A 459 -17.19 -4.30 23.56
C LYS A 459 -15.75 -4.66 23.84
N TRP A 460 -15.27 -4.38 25.05
CA TRP A 460 -13.98 -4.86 25.51
C TRP A 460 -14.15 -5.70 26.78
N ALA A 461 -13.22 -6.63 26.99
CA ALA A 461 -13.21 -7.48 28.18
C ALA A 461 -11.78 -7.81 28.62
N LEU A 462 -11.52 -7.69 29.92
CA LEU A 462 -10.37 -8.30 30.58
C LEU A 462 -10.69 -9.77 30.86
N ARG A 463 -9.81 -10.67 30.42
CA ARG A 463 -9.99 -12.12 30.52
C ARG A 463 -8.75 -12.78 31.08
N ASP A 464 -8.93 -13.90 31.76
CA ASP A 464 -7.82 -14.81 32.06
C ASP A 464 -7.41 -15.64 30.84
N ASN A 465 -6.31 -16.38 30.96
CA ASN A 465 -5.76 -17.25 29.92
C ASN A 465 -6.68 -18.45 29.54
N SER A 466 -7.74 -18.71 30.30
CA SER A 466 -8.80 -19.66 29.95
C SER A 466 -9.93 -19.01 29.12
N GLY A 467 -9.88 -17.69 28.93
CA GLY A 467 -10.89 -16.91 28.20
C GLY A 467 -12.06 -16.45 29.07
N ARG A 468 -12.05 -16.70 30.38
CA ARG A 468 -13.12 -16.29 31.29
C ARG A 468 -13.06 -14.77 31.51
N VAL A 469 -14.22 -14.12 31.45
CA VAL A 469 -14.34 -12.67 31.66
C VAL A 469 -14.17 -12.33 33.14
N LYS A 470 -13.24 -11.41 33.43
CA LYS A 470 -13.08 -10.76 34.74
C LYS A 470 -13.86 -9.44 34.81
N ARG A 471 -13.75 -8.65 33.74
CA ARG A 471 -14.45 -7.37 33.55
C ARG A 471 -14.81 -7.23 32.08
N GLU A 472 -15.99 -6.72 31.80
CA GLU A 472 -16.39 -6.35 30.44
C GLU A 472 -17.18 -5.05 30.46
N GLU A 473 -17.02 -4.25 29.41
CA GLU A 473 -17.77 -3.02 29.23
C GLU A 473 -18.22 -2.91 27.78
N THR A 474 -19.34 -2.21 27.58
CA THR A 474 -19.89 -1.91 26.26
C THR A 474 -20.11 -0.42 26.17
N ILE A 475 -19.53 0.19 25.14
CA ILE A 475 -19.50 1.64 24.93
C ILE A 475 -20.09 1.91 23.56
N SER A 476 -21.01 2.88 23.46
CA SER A 476 -21.50 3.36 22.17
C SER A 476 -20.76 4.64 21.80
N LEU A 477 -20.34 4.74 20.54
CA LEU A 477 -19.61 5.88 20.02
C LEU A 477 -20.11 6.20 18.62
N THR A 478 -20.31 7.48 18.32
CA THR A 478 -20.46 7.96 16.95
C THR A 478 -19.15 8.59 16.52
N VAL A 479 -18.55 8.05 15.46
CA VAL A 479 -17.26 8.50 14.91
C VAL A 479 -17.54 9.32 13.64
N PRO A 480 -17.12 10.59 13.60
CA PRO A 480 -17.25 11.42 12.39
C PRO A 480 -16.53 10.82 11.19
N PRO A 481 -16.89 11.21 9.94
CA PRO A 481 -16.16 10.81 8.76
C PRO A 481 -14.72 11.31 8.82
N LEU A 482 -13.77 10.52 8.32
CA LEU A 482 -12.38 10.92 8.14
C LEU A 482 -11.68 11.39 9.42
N GLU A 483 -12.00 10.79 10.56
CA GLU A 483 -11.46 11.14 11.88
C GLU A 483 -11.06 9.91 12.70
N SER A 484 -10.31 10.17 13.77
CA SER A 484 -9.95 9.19 14.79
C SER A 484 -10.48 9.63 16.14
N ALA A 485 -11.20 8.74 16.84
CA ALA A 485 -11.83 9.02 18.12
C ALA A 485 -11.24 8.13 19.21
N TRP A 486 -10.56 8.75 20.18
CA TRP A 486 -10.07 8.08 21.38
C TRP A 486 -11.19 7.93 22.41
N LEU A 487 -11.20 6.79 23.08
CA LEU A 487 -12.01 6.56 24.26
C LEU A 487 -11.23 7.00 25.49
N ASP A 488 -11.95 7.24 26.58
CA ASP A 488 -11.33 7.47 27.88
C ASP A 488 -10.47 6.26 28.27
N GLU A 489 -9.29 6.55 28.82
CA GLU A 489 -8.36 5.53 29.27
C GLU A 489 -8.94 4.77 30.47
N VAL A 490 -8.84 3.44 30.44
CA VAL A 490 -9.33 2.58 31.52
C VAL A 490 -8.16 1.93 32.25
N LEU A 491 -8.04 2.21 33.55
CA LEU A 491 -7.08 1.54 34.41
C LEU A 491 -7.58 0.15 34.81
N LEU A 492 -6.67 -0.84 34.74
CA LEU A 492 -6.90 -2.25 35.06
C LEU A 492 -5.94 -2.72 36.17
N PRO A 493 -5.94 -2.11 37.37
CA PRO A 493 -5.05 -2.51 38.46
C PRO A 493 -5.19 -4.00 38.83
N GLU A 494 -6.39 -4.56 38.64
CA GLU A 494 -6.75 -5.96 38.91
C GLU A 494 -6.12 -6.98 37.94
N ALA A 495 -5.55 -6.55 36.80
CA ALA A 495 -5.02 -7.46 35.80
C ALA A 495 -3.75 -8.16 36.29
N ASP A 496 -3.68 -9.48 36.12
CA ASP A 496 -2.43 -10.22 36.18
C ASP A 496 -1.73 -10.12 34.82
N ILE A 497 -0.60 -9.42 34.78
CA ILE A 497 0.07 -9.08 33.52
C ILE A 497 0.65 -10.29 32.79
N PHE A 498 0.81 -11.43 33.46
CA PHE A 498 1.38 -12.64 32.87
C PHE A 498 0.32 -13.62 32.34
N SER A 499 -0.92 -13.54 32.85
CA SER A 499 -1.97 -14.51 32.56
C SER A 499 -3.27 -13.89 32.05
N ASP A 500 -3.45 -12.58 32.17
CA ASP A 500 -4.62 -11.88 31.65
C ASP A 500 -4.36 -11.22 30.30
N LEU A 501 -5.42 -11.13 29.49
CA LEU A 501 -5.44 -10.40 28.24
C LEU A 501 -6.67 -9.50 28.13
N VAL A 502 -6.58 -8.50 27.27
CA VAL A 502 -7.73 -7.69 26.87
C VAL A 502 -8.20 -8.13 25.48
N THR A 503 -9.48 -8.39 25.35
CA THR A 503 -10.15 -8.56 24.04
C THR A 503 -11.00 -7.35 23.75
N TYR A 504 -11.01 -6.89 22.51
CA TYR A 504 -11.86 -5.78 22.08
C TYR A 504 -12.48 -6.06 20.72
N THR A 505 -13.72 -5.65 20.54
CA THR A 505 -14.49 -5.85 19.32
C THR A 505 -15.36 -4.64 19.03
N LEU A 506 -15.34 -4.23 17.78
CA LEU A 506 -16.17 -3.19 17.20
C LEU A 506 -17.33 -3.83 16.46
N TYR A 507 -18.54 -3.43 16.81
CA TYR A 507 -19.77 -3.86 16.18
C TYR A 507 -20.42 -2.70 15.45
N GLU A 508 -20.90 -2.97 14.25
CA GLU A 508 -21.82 -2.11 13.52
C GLU A 508 -23.04 -2.94 13.13
N LYS A 509 -24.25 -2.44 13.42
CA LYS A 509 -25.52 -3.15 13.14
C LYS A 509 -25.51 -4.61 13.64
N SER A 510 -24.94 -4.82 14.84
CA SER A 510 -24.78 -6.14 15.49
C SER A 510 -23.80 -7.11 14.83
N ALA A 511 -23.12 -6.74 13.74
CA ALA A 511 -22.06 -7.53 13.13
C ALA A 511 -20.68 -7.09 13.63
N PRO A 512 -19.79 -8.01 14.02
CA PRO A 512 -18.40 -7.65 14.34
C PRO A 512 -17.67 -7.26 13.05
N ILE A 513 -17.10 -6.05 13.02
CA ILE A 513 -16.39 -5.50 11.85
C ILE A 513 -14.89 -5.34 12.08
N SER A 514 -14.46 -5.26 13.34
CA SER A 514 -13.06 -5.18 13.74
C SER A 514 -12.91 -5.79 15.12
N PHE A 515 -11.83 -6.52 15.36
CA PHE A 515 -11.55 -7.11 16.66
C PHE A 515 -10.04 -7.27 16.84
N GLY A 516 -9.62 -7.45 18.09
CA GLY A 516 -8.24 -7.74 18.41
C GLY A 516 -8.07 -8.15 19.86
N THR A 517 -6.83 -8.54 20.16
CA THR A 517 -6.39 -8.81 21.53
C THR A 517 -5.19 -7.94 21.88
N ALA A 518 -4.97 -7.74 23.17
CA ALA A 518 -3.81 -7.05 23.71
C ALA A 518 -3.32 -7.78 24.95
N LEU A 519 -2.01 -8.01 25.01
CA LEU A 519 -1.31 -8.57 26.17
C LEU A 519 -0.61 -7.43 26.92
N PHE A 520 -0.45 -7.56 28.23
CA PHE A 520 0.29 -6.59 29.06
C PHE A 520 1.81 -6.77 28.98
N VAL A 521 2.25 -7.90 28.45
CA VAL A 521 3.65 -8.28 28.28
C VAL A 521 3.87 -8.87 26.88
N PRO A 522 5.10 -8.82 26.34
CA PRO A 522 5.46 -9.56 25.14
C PRO A 522 5.06 -11.05 25.23
N PRO A 523 4.62 -11.69 24.13
CA PRO A 523 4.10 -13.06 24.15
C PRO A 523 5.02 -14.09 24.83
N LYS A 524 6.34 -13.97 24.68
CA LYS A 524 7.33 -14.84 25.36
C LYS A 524 7.26 -14.86 26.89
N TYR A 525 6.62 -13.87 27.52
CA TYR A 525 6.42 -13.80 28.95
C TYR A 525 4.99 -14.16 29.37
N TYR A 526 4.07 -14.27 28.41
CA TYR A 526 2.67 -14.60 28.67
C TYR A 526 2.51 -16.11 28.89
N GLU A 527 1.73 -16.49 29.89
CA GLU A 527 1.49 -17.87 30.29
C GLU A 527 0.39 -18.51 29.42
N PHE A 528 0.78 -18.90 28.20
CA PHE A 528 -0.10 -19.63 27.28
C PHE A 528 -0.44 -21.03 27.82
N HIS A 529 -1.74 -21.35 27.82
CA HIS A 529 -2.22 -22.72 27.96
C HIS A 529 -2.24 -23.41 26.59
N ASP A 530 -2.09 -24.75 26.59
CA ASP A 530 -2.19 -25.53 25.36
C ASP A 530 -3.59 -25.38 24.74
N PRO A 531 -3.69 -24.75 23.54
CA PRO A 531 -4.97 -24.52 22.92
C PRO A 531 -5.60 -25.80 22.36
N GLN A 532 -4.84 -26.89 22.19
CA GLN A 532 -5.29 -28.13 21.55
C GLN A 532 -5.98 -27.84 20.21
N LEU A 533 -5.31 -27.05 19.36
CA LEU A 533 -5.85 -26.64 18.07
C LEU A 533 -6.18 -27.84 17.19
N ASP A 534 -7.38 -27.82 16.62
CA ASP A 534 -7.80 -28.75 15.58
C ASP A 534 -8.38 -27.96 14.40
N CYS A 535 -8.20 -28.47 13.19
CA CYS A 535 -8.75 -27.85 11.98
C CYS A 535 -9.37 -28.89 11.05
N ARG A 536 -10.60 -28.64 10.62
CA ARG A 536 -11.36 -29.54 9.74
C ARG A 536 -12.07 -28.78 8.63
N LEU A 537 -12.34 -29.46 7.52
CA LEU A 537 -13.11 -28.92 6.41
C LEU A 537 -14.62 -29.09 6.69
N ASP A 538 -15.39 -28.03 6.43
CA ASP A 538 -16.85 -28.01 6.44
C ASP A 538 -17.34 -27.29 5.16
N GLY A 539 -17.60 -28.06 4.11
CA GLY A 539 -17.91 -27.52 2.79
C GLY A 539 -16.73 -26.75 2.18
N GLU A 540 -16.92 -25.45 1.94
CA GLU A 540 -15.90 -24.54 1.40
C GLU A 540 -15.15 -23.76 2.50
N GLU A 541 -15.46 -24.04 3.77
CA GLU A 541 -14.88 -23.39 4.94
C GLU A 541 -13.98 -24.35 5.74
N ILE A 542 -12.95 -23.79 6.36
CA ILE A 542 -12.14 -24.45 7.37
C ILE A 542 -12.63 -23.99 8.74
N ILE A 543 -12.97 -24.95 9.59
CA ILE A 543 -13.30 -24.71 10.99
C ILE A 543 -12.05 -25.01 11.82
N VAL A 544 -11.58 -24.01 12.55
CA VAL A 544 -10.53 -24.16 13.57
C VAL A 544 -11.19 -24.15 14.93
N THR A 545 -10.78 -25.07 15.81
CA THR A 545 -11.27 -25.11 17.20
C THR A 545 -10.11 -24.95 18.17
N SER A 546 -10.37 -24.26 19.29
CA SER A 546 -9.41 -24.07 20.37
C SER A 546 -10.09 -24.26 21.73
N LYS A 547 -9.35 -24.82 22.70
CA LYS A 547 -9.77 -24.96 24.11
C LYS A 547 -9.23 -23.86 25.03
N ALA A 548 -8.22 -23.11 24.58
CA ALA A 548 -7.63 -21.98 25.30
C ALA A 548 -7.49 -20.76 24.37
N TYR A 549 -7.02 -19.63 24.90
CA TYR A 549 -6.60 -18.53 24.04
C TYR A 549 -5.42 -18.97 23.15
N ALA A 550 -5.55 -18.74 21.84
CA ALA A 550 -4.51 -19.01 20.86
C ALA A 550 -4.20 -17.73 20.08
N GLN A 551 -2.95 -17.27 20.19
CA GLN A 551 -2.46 -16.09 19.46
C GLN A 551 -1.84 -16.49 18.11
N GLY A 552 -2.09 -15.69 17.07
CA GLY A 552 -1.42 -15.81 15.78
C GLY A 552 -1.69 -17.11 15.03
N VAL A 553 -2.86 -17.71 15.19
CA VAL A 553 -3.24 -19.01 14.62
C VAL A 553 -3.02 -19.06 13.11
N GLU A 554 -2.10 -19.91 12.67
CA GLU A 554 -1.82 -20.17 11.26
C GLU A 554 -2.45 -21.49 10.82
N ILE A 555 -3.29 -21.41 9.79
CA ILE A 555 -3.81 -22.56 9.05
C ILE A 555 -2.92 -22.79 7.84
N ARG A 556 -2.46 -24.03 7.64
CA ARG A 556 -1.64 -24.44 6.50
C ARG A 556 -2.07 -25.78 5.93
N ASN A 557 -1.77 -25.97 4.65
CA ASN A 557 -1.87 -27.25 3.95
C ASN A 557 -0.46 -27.77 3.60
N ALA A 558 -0.35 -28.99 3.10
CA ALA A 558 0.96 -29.59 2.76
C ALA A 558 1.83 -28.76 1.79
N LYS A 559 1.20 -27.96 0.91
CA LYS A 559 1.91 -27.15 -0.11
C LYS A 559 2.10 -25.67 0.28
N GLU A 560 1.64 -25.29 1.47
CA GLU A 560 1.57 -23.91 1.98
C GLU A 560 1.14 -22.91 0.89
N ASN A 561 0.05 -23.21 0.19
CA ASN A 561 -0.45 -22.41 -0.93
C ASN A 561 -1.91 -21.97 -0.78
N LEU A 562 -2.47 -22.12 0.43
CA LEU A 562 -3.78 -21.60 0.74
C LEU A 562 -3.74 -20.08 0.85
N VAL A 563 -4.68 -19.42 0.17
CA VAL A 563 -5.09 -18.06 0.53
C VAL A 563 -6.49 -18.16 1.10
N LEU A 564 -6.64 -17.61 2.29
CA LEU A 564 -7.84 -17.77 3.11
C LEU A 564 -8.51 -16.41 3.32
N SER A 565 -9.79 -16.41 3.67
CA SER A 565 -10.48 -15.17 4.03
C SER A 565 -9.83 -14.48 5.23
N ASP A 566 -9.20 -15.29 6.10
CA ASP A 566 -8.43 -14.85 7.25
C ASP A 566 -7.38 -15.91 7.65
N ASN A 567 -6.22 -15.50 8.16
CA ASN A 567 -5.16 -16.41 8.67
C ASN A 567 -4.24 -15.63 9.62
N TYR A 568 -3.46 -16.29 10.48
CA TYR A 568 -2.66 -15.62 11.52
C TYR A 568 -3.54 -14.75 12.44
N PHE A 569 -4.70 -15.26 12.86
CA PHE A 569 -5.64 -14.55 13.72
C PHE A 569 -5.54 -15.03 15.17
N ASP A 570 -5.99 -14.19 16.09
CA ASP A 570 -6.15 -14.59 17.48
C ASP A 570 -7.54 -15.18 17.68
N MET A 571 -7.66 -16.21 18.52
CA MET A 571 -8.96 -16.77 18.89
C MET A 571 -9.05 -17.11 20.38
N LEU A 572 -10.23 -16.86 20.93
CA LEU A 572 -10.64 -17.38 22.23
C LEU A 572 -11.08 -18.86 22.11
N PRO A 573 -11.29 -19.56 23.23
CA PRO A 573 -11.87 -20.90 23.19
C PRO A 573 -13.19 -20.94 22.41
N GLY A 574 -13.34 -21.92 21.52
CA GLY A 574 -14.49 -22.05 20.63
C GLY A 574 -14.10 -22.41 19.21
N GLU A 575 -14.98 -22.08 18.27
CA GLU A 575 -14.81 -22.33 16.83
C GLU A 575 -14.59 -21.02 16.06
N TYR A 576 -13.71 -21.05 15.06
CA TYR A 576 -13.50 -19.96 14.11
C TYR A 576 -13.58 -20.51 12.68
N ARG A 577 -14.31 -19.81 11.80
CA ARG A 577 -14.60 -20.26 10.43
C ARG A 577 -13.88 -19.39 9.42
N VAL A 578 -13.26 -20.02 8.43
CA VAL A 578 -12.45 -19.34 7.42
C VAL A 578 -12.77 -19.89 6.03
N LYS A 579 -13.06 -19.03 5.06
CA LYS A 579 -13.32 -19.42 3.67
C LYS A 579 -12.02 -19.62 2.91
N ILE A 580 -12.01 -20.60 2.01
CA ILE A 580 -10.89 -20.83 1.09
C ILE A 580 -11.06 -19.90 -0.12
N LEU A 581 -10.09 -19.01 -0.35
CA LEU A 581 -10.08 -18.12 -1.53
C LEU A 581 -9.24 -18.70 -2.67
N ARG A 582 -8.13 -19.40 -2.33
CA ARG A 582 -7.20 -20.00 -3.30
C ARG A 582 -6.53 -21.22 -2.68
N GLY A 583 -6.22 -22.22 -3.52
CA GLY A 583 -5.53 -23.45 -3.10
C GLY A 583 -6.48 -24.60 -2.76
N LYS A 584 -5.92 -25.75 -2.38
CA LYS A 584 -6.68 -26.97 -2.04
C LYS A 584 -6.46 -27.36 -0.57
N PRO A 585 -7.53 -27.67 0.19
CA PRO A 585 -7.45 -27.98 1.62
C PRO A 585 -6.98 -29.43 1.89
N GLU A 586 -5.77 -29.75 1.47
CA GLU A 586 -5.16 -31.08 1.63
C GLU A 586 -4.26 -31.09 2.88
N GLU A 587 -4.42 -32.07 3.77
CA GLU A 587 -3.61 -32.21 4.99
C GLU A 587 -3.56 -30.93 5.84
N LEU A 588 -4.74 -30.41 6.19
CA LEU A 588 -4.86 -29.20 7.01
C LEU A 588 -4.19 -29.39 8.37
N ARG A 589 -3.43 -28.38 8.79
CA ARG A 589 -2.80 -28.28 10.11
C ARG A 589 -2.94 -26.85 10.62
N ALA A 590 -3.03 -26.70 11.93
CA ALA A 590 -3.01 -25.41 12.61
C ALA A 590 -1.85 -25.35 13.62
N ARG A 591 -1.28 -24.16 13.80
CA ARG A 591 -0.33 -23.85 14.89
C ARG A 591 -0.59 -22.45 15.44
N SER A 592 -0.03 -22.13 16.59
CA SER A 592 -0.12 -20.82 17.25
C SER A 592 1.21 -20.42 17.88
N VAL A 593 1.25 -19.25 18.50
CA VAL A 593 2.41 -18.78 19.30
C VAL A 593 2.79 -19.78 20.40
N TYR A 594 1.86 -20.56 20.95
CA TYR A 594 2.16 -21.61 21.94
C TYR A 594 3.14 -22.68 21.41
N ASP A 595 3.18 -22.90 20.09
CA ASP A 595 4.07 -23.87 19.45
C ASP A 595 5.50 -23.33 19.26
N ILE A 596 5.75 -22.06 19.60
CA ILE A 596 7.09 -21.46 19.59
C ILE A 596 7.77 -21.78 20.93
N LYS A 597 8.51 -22.88 20.95
CA LYS A 597 9.25 -23.40 22.12
C LYS A 597 10.73 -23.52 21.83
#